data_AF-A0A0A1UD98-F1
#
_entry.id   AF-A0A0A1UD98-F1
#
_cell.length_a   1.000
_cell.length_b   1.000
_cell.length_c   1.000
_cell.angle_alpha   90.00
_cell.angle_beta   90.00
_cell.angle_gamma   90.00
#
_symmetry.space_group_name_H-M   'P 1'
#
loop_
_entity.id
_entity.type
_entity.pdbx_description
1 polymer ?
#
loop_
_entity_poly.entity_id
_entity_poly.type
_entity_poly.pdbx_seq_one_letter_code
_entity_poly.pdbx_strand_id
1 'polypeptide(L)'
;MRVCEICNNEVDKSQICIKCKDGCKRCFIKNDVTKEMSGVECEDGFALRNEKCLKIENREFCLDELHNVGCESCANYYSTVEISEKCSPNIRNMTCSFYNENGEYDESDVNCQEGEYQKGHCLSCQRGFALNLSNPPVCTECGCRECNKINECKICINESNNNIGICTSDCNCISSTNNTCLKCTDSHHITKGKCETCDQNCVSCSSDSEKCLKCEDNFVLVNDKCVSFKEINCITKNDVSGRCEMC
;
A
#
# COMPACT_ATOMS: atom_id res chain seq x y z
N MET A 1 9.12 11.74 -42.88
CA MET A 1 8.61 12.56 -41.76
C MET A 1 7.79 11.63 -40.88
N ARG A 2 8.17 11.40 -39.63
CA ARG A 2 7.34 10.60 -38.70
C ARG A 2 6.35 11.57 -38.06
N VAL A 3 5.06 11.31 -38.21
CA VAL A 3 3.99 12.07 -37.56
C VAL A 3 3.70 11.37 -36.24
N CYS A 4 3.83 12.09 -35.13
CA CYS A 4 3.43 11.57 -33.82
C CYS A 4 1.91 11.75 -33.70
N GLU A 5 1.18 10.66 -33.47
CA GLU A 5 -0.23 10.70 -33.12
C GLU A 5 -0.38 10.54 -31.61
N ILE A 6 -1.35 11.25 -31.02
CA ILE A 6 -1.66 11.13 -29.59
C ILE A 6 -2.41 9.83 -29.37
N CYS A 7 -1.93 9.02 -28.43
CA CYS A 7 -2.58 7.78 -28.06
C CYS A 7 -3.21 7.87 -26.68
N ASN A 8 -4.52 7.63 -26.63
CA ASN A 8 -5.30 7.69 -25.40
C ASN A 8 -5.14 6.43 -24.52
N ASN A 9 -4.45 5.41 -25.03
CA ASN A 9 -4.13 4.14 -24.37
C ASN A 9 -2.61 3.93 -24.31
N GLU A 10 -2.17 2.86 -23.67
CA GLU A 10 -0.77 2.45 -23.69
C GLU A 10 -0.24 2.13 -25.10
N VAL A 11 1.06 2.28 -25.26
CA VAL A 11 1.79 1.96 -26.47
C VAL A 11 2.57 0.67 -26.22
N ASP A 12 2.49 -0.28 -27.15
CA ASP A 12 3.22 -1.54 -27.03
C ASP A 12 4.73 -1.35 -27.27
N LYS A 13 5.51 -2.44 -27.09
CA LYS A 13 6.96 -2.46 -27.34
C LYS A 13 7.37 -2.09 -28.77
N SER A 14 6.44 -2.14 -29.72
CA SER A 14 6.66 -1.77 -31.12
C SER A 14 6.35 -0.29 -31.39
N GLN A 15 6.05 0.48 -30.35
CA GLN A 15 5.58 1.87 -30.43
C GLN A 15 4.24 2.03 -31.15
N ILE A 16 3.38 1.00 -31.11
CA ILE A 16 2.04 1.01 -31.69
C ILE A 16 1.00 1.10 -30.58
N CYS A 17 0.02 1.97 -30.77
CA CYS A 17 -1.02 2.21 -29.78
C CYS A 17 -1.99 1.05 -29.73
N ILE A 18 -2.23 0.54 -28.52
CA ILE A 18 -3.08 -0.64 -28.35
C ILE A 18 -4.55 -0.28 -28.53
N LYS A 19 -5.28 -1.18 -29.16
CA LYS A 19 -6.74 -1.13 -29.22
C LYS A 19 -7.30 -1.96 -28.08
N CYS A 20 -8.16 -1.35 -27.28
CA CYS A 20 -8.83 -2.05 -26.19
C CYS A 20 -9.82 -3.09 -26.71
N LYS A 21 -10.09 -4.09 -25.88
CA LYS A 21 -11.17 -5.06 -26.12
C LYS A 21 -12.53 -4.38 -25.97
N ASP A 22 -13.56 -4.98 -26.57
CA ASP A 22 -14.92 -4.44 -26.57
C ASP A 22 -15.39 -4.05 -25.17
N GLY A 23 -15.99 -2.85 -25.05
CA GLY A 23 -16.47 -2.28 -23.80
C GLY A 23 -15.42 -1.55 -22.96
N CYS A 24 -14.13 -1.59 -23.33
CA CYS A 24 -13.07 -0.83 -22.65
C CYS A 24 -12.75 0.46 -23.42
N LYS A 25 -12.98 1.61 -22.78
CA LYS A 25 -12.58 2.93 -23.27
C LYS A 25 -11.09 3.20 -23.08
N ARG A 26 -10.51 2.73 -21.96
CA ARG A 26 -9.06 2.73 -21.69
C ARG A 26 -8.58 1.41 -21.13
N CYS A 27 -7.38 0.99 -21.53
CA CYS A 27 -6.78 -0.28 -21.15
C CYS A 27 -5.24 -0.24 -21.17
N PHE A 28 -4.63 -1.24 -20.54
CA PHE A 28 -3.18 -1.46 -20.51
C PHE A 28 -2.84 -2.93 -20.81
N ILE A 29 -1.57 -3.19 -21.15
CA ILE A 29 -1.08 -4.57 -21.33
C ILE A 29 -0.66 -5.11 -19.96
N LYS A 30 -1.41 -6.09 -19.44
CA LYS A 30 -1.06 -6.77 -18.18
C LYS A 30 0.13 -7.70 -18.36
N ASN A 31 0.19 -8.38 -19.50
CA ASN A 31 1.25 -9.32 -19.81
C ASN A 31 1.61 -9.27 -21.30
N ASP A 32 2.83 -8.81 -21.59
CA ASP A 32 3.35 -8.66 -22.96
C ASP A 32 3.47 -9.96 -23.74
N VAL A 33 3.66 -11.09 -23.05
CA VAL A 33 3.89 -12.40 -23.66
C VAL A 33 2.57 -13.01 -24.11
N THR A 34 1.55 -12.96 -23.25
CA THR A 34 0.22 -13.50 -23.55
C THR A 34 -0.68 -12.50 -24.27
N LYS A 35 -0.23 -11.23 -24.39
CA LYS A 35 -1.03 -10.10 -24.87
C LYS A 35 -2.34 -9.95 -24.10
N GLU A 36 -2.30 -10.29 -22.81
CA GLU A 36 -3.42 -10.09 -21.91
C GLU A 36 -3.59 -8.59 -21.63
N MET A 37 -4.83 -8.12 -21.76
CA MET A 37 -5.19 -6.72 -21.64
C MET A 37 -6.18 -6.52 -20.51
N SER A 38 -5.99 -5.44 -19.77
CA SER A 38 -6.77 -5.06 -18.60
C SER A 38 -7.41 -3.70 -18.83
N GLY A 39 -8.72 -3.62 -18.59
CA GLY A 39 -9.51 -2.39 -18.64
C GLY A 39 -9.24 -1.51 -17.42
N VAL A 40 -9.18 -0.19 -17.66
CA VAL A 40 -9.06 0.85 -16.64
C VAL A 40 -10.33 1.70 -16.61
N GLU A 41 -10.90 1.94 -17.79
CA GLU A 41 -12.13 2.68 -17.96
C GLU A 41 -12.99 1.98 -19.00
N CYS A 42 -14.26 1.81 -18.69
CA CYS A 42 -15.25 1.18 -19.53
C CYS A 42 -16.00 2.22 -20.38
N GLU A 43 -16.55 1.76 -21.48
CA GLU A 43 -17.53 2.50 -22.27
C GLU A 43 -18.87 2.57 -21.52
N ASP A 44 -19.73 3.52 -21.88
CA ASP A 44 -21.06 3.65 -21.29
C ASP A 44 -21.86 2.35 -21.48
N GLY A 45 -22.54 1.89 -20.43
CA GLY A 45 -23.24 0.59 -20.43
C GLY A 45 -22.33 -0.61 -20.13
N PHE A 46 -21.08 -0.39 -19.70
CA PHE A 46 -20.18 -1.42 -19.20
C PHE A 46 -19.67 -1.09 -17.80
N ALA A 47 -19.48 -2.12 -16.97
CA ALA A 47 -18.94 -2.02 -15.63
C ALA A 47 -17.59 -2.75 -15.54
N LEU A 48 -16.63 -2.17 -14.82
CA LEU A 48 -15.31 -2.75 -14.63
C LEU A 48 -15.38 -3.84 -13.56
N ARG A 49 -14.99 -5.07 -13.88
CA ARG A 49 -14.95 -6.21 -12.96
C ARG A 49 -13.68 -7.00 -13.18
N ASN A 50 -12.84 -7.10 -12.14
CA ASN A 50 -11.56 -7.81 -12.21
C ASN A 50 -10.76 -7.43 -13.46
N GLU A 51 -10.59 -6.12 -13.67
CA GLU A 51 -9.86 -5.55 -14.81
C GLU A 51 -10.49 -5.85 -16.19
N LYS A 52 -11.76 -6.23 -16.27
CA LYS A 52 -12.49 -6.44 -17.53
C LYS A 52 -13.77 -5.61 -17.54
N CYS A 53 -14.05 -4.95 -18.66
CA CYS A 53 -15.32 -4.26 -18.83
C CYS A 53 -16.39 -5.26 -19.27
N LEU A 54 -17.42 -5.41 -18.44
CA LEU A 54 -18.53 -6.32 -18.66
C LEU A 54 -19.78 -5.52 -18.95
N LYS A 55 -20.53 -5.95 -19.97
CA LYS A 55 -21.77 -5.27 -20.37
C LYS A 55 -22.76 -5.32 -19.22
N ILE A 56 -23.39 -4.19 -18.92
CA ILE A 56 -24.47 -4.12 -17.95
C ILE A 56 -25.72 -4.70 -18.62
N GLU A 57 -26.14 -5.88 -18.15
CA GLU A 57 -27.42 -6.46 -18.54
C GLU A 57 -28.55 -5.76 -17.81
N ASN A 58 -29.76 -5.70 -18.40
CA ASN A 58 -30.95 -5.14 -17.76
C ASN A 58 -30.80 -3.65 -17.37
N ARG A 59 -29.97 -2.89 -18.11
CA ARG A 59 -29.65 -1.46 -17.86
C ARG A 59 -30.90 -0.57 -17.83
N GLU A 60 -31.94 -0.92 -18.55
CA GLU A 60 -33.24 -0.24 -18.57
C GLU A 60 -33.95 -0.21 -17.22
N PHE A 61 -33.57 -1.09 -16.30
CA PHE A 61 -34.09 -1.09 -14.93
C PHE A 61 -33.19 -0.32 -13.96
N CYS A 62 -32.05 0.20 -14.43
CA CYS A 62 -31.14 0.99 -13.63
C CYS A 62 -31.68 2.41 -13.44
N LEU A 63 -31.84 2.81 -12.18
CA LEU A 63 -32.24 4.17 -11.81
C LEU A 63 -31.03 5.11 -11.80
N ASP A 64 -29.93 4.68 -11.18
CA ASP A 64 -28.67 5.43 -11.12
C ASP A 64 -27.51 4.54 -11.57
N GLU A 65 -26.89 4.91 -12.70
CA GLU A 65 -25.68 4.26 -13.20
C GLU A 65 -24.45 5.08 -12.81
N LEU A 66 -23.46 4.42 -12.23
CA LEU A 66 -22.18 5.01 -11.89
C LEU A 66 -21.08 4.48 -12.82
N HIS A 67 -20.33 5.40 -13.43
CA HIS A 67 -19.28 5.09 -14.40
C HIS A 67 -18.27 4.06 -13.84
N ASN A 68 -17.92 3.04 -14.64
CA ASN A 68 -17.09 1.87 -14.27
C ASN A 68 -17.62 0.98 -13.14
N VAL A 69 -18.61 1.43 -12.38
CA VAL A 69 -19.16 0.68 -11.25
C VAL A 69 -20.37 -0.13 -11.68
N GLY A 70 -21.19 0.41 -12.58
CA GLY A 70 -22.41 -0.20 -13.07
C GLY A 70 -23.64 0.40 -12.37
N CYS A 71 -24.68 -0.41 -12.19
CA CYS A 71 -25.93 0.08 -11.66
C CYS A 71 -25.93 0.15 -10.12
N GLU A 72 -26.18 1.35 -9.57
CA GLU A 72 -26.23 1.62 -8.12
C GLU A 72 -27.61 1.36 -7.52
N SER A 73 -28.67 1.53 -8.32
CA SER A 73 -30.06 1.50 -7.90
C SER A 73 -30.95 0.95 -9.02
N CYS A 74 -31.98 0.17 -8.72
CA CYS A 74 -32.88 -0.46 -9.68
C CYS A 74 -34.37 -0.30 -9.40
N ALA A 75 -35.11 0.02 -10.46
CA ALA A 75 -36.55 0.29 -10.44
C ALA A 75 -37.41 -0.93 -10.05
N ASN A 76 -36.88 -2.15 -10.18
CA ASN A 76 -37.62 -3.39 -9.97
C ASN A 76 -37.07 -4.20 -8.79
N TYR A 77 -37.71 -4.07 -7.64
CA TYR A 77 -37.64 -5.06 -6.56
C TYR A 77 -38.60 -6.21 -6.91
N TYR A 78 -38.10 -7.30 -7.50
CA TYR A 78 -38.90 -8.54 -7.61
C TYR A 78 -38.37 -9.62 -6.66
N SER A 79 -39.25 -9.90 -5.69
CA SER A 79 -39.25 -10.99 -4.71
C SER A 79 -39.00 -12.36 -5.35
N THR A 80 -37.85 -12.97 -5.00
CA THR A 80 -37.53 -14.40 -4.75
C THR A 80 -38.16 -15.58 -5.51
N VAL A 81 -39.05 -15.41 -6.48
CA VAL A 81 -39.77 -16.55 -7.06
C VAL A 81 -39.94 -16.31 -8.55
N GLU A 82 -39.21 -17.10 -9.34
CA GLU A 82 -39.29 -17.26 -10.81
C GLU A 82 -38.29 -16.49 -11.70
N ILE A 83 -37.27 -17.28 -12.11
CA ILE A 83 -36.62 -17.34 -13.43
C ILE A 83 -35.19 -16.77 -13.50
N SER A 84 -34.30 -17.71 -13.80
CA SER A 84 -32.86 -17.74 -13.98
C SER A 84 -32.23 -16.81 -15.03
N GLU A 85 -32.89 -15.71 -15.42
CA GLU A 85 -32.42 -14.84 -16.53
C GLU A 85 -32.38 -13.35 -16.17
N LYS A 86 -32.80 -12.97 -14.96
CA LYS A 86 -32.78 -11.59 -14.52
C LYS A 86 -31.92 -11.47 -13.28
N CYS A 87 -30.89 -10.66 -13.39
CA CYS A 87 -29.99 -10.37 -12.29
C CYS A 87 -30.76 -9.79 -11.11
N SER A 88 -30.64 -10.45 -9.96
CA SER A 88 -31.17 -9.95 -8.69
C SER A 88 -30.21 -8.90 -8.11
N PRO A 89 -30.73 -7.89 -7.38
CA PRO A 89 -29.92 -6.90 -6.66
C PRO A 89 -28.93 -7.52 -5.65
N ASN A 90 -29.08 -8.81 -5.35
CA ASN A 90 -28.21 -9.56 -4.43
C ASN A 90 -27.22 -10.49 -5.15
N ILE A 91 -27.28 -10.63 -6.48
CA ILE A 91 -26.39 -11.55 -7.22
C ILE A 91 -25.06 -10.87 -7.55
N ARG A 92 -24.01 -11.25 -6.81
CA ARG A 92 -22.63 -10.78 -6.98
C ARG A 92 -21.80 -11.80 -7.76
N ASN A 93 -22.08 -11.97 -9.05
CA ASN A 93 -21.30 -12.87 -9.91
C ASN A 93 -20.76 -12.15 -11.15
N MET A 94 -19.93 -12.83 -11.93
CA MET A 94 -19.32 -12.27 -13.16
C MET A 94 -20.34 -11.90 -14.25
N THR A 95 -21.64 -12.15 -14.04
CA THR A 95 -22.72 -11.92 -15.02
C THR A 95 -23.68 -10.81 -14.61
N CYS A 96 -23.69 -10.36 -13.35
CA CYS A 96 -24.67 -9.40 -12.82
C CYS A 96 -24.02 -8.25 -12.05
N SER A 97 -24.51 -7.01 -12.28
CA SER A 97 -23.95 -5.78 -11.72
C SER A 97 -25.06 -4.89 -11.13
N PHE A 98 -25.51 -5.22 -9.93
CA PHE A 98 -26.55 -4.47 -9.22
C PHE A 98 -26.13 -4.23 -7.76
N TYR A 99 -26.42 -3.03 -7.25
CA TYR A 99 -26.47 -2.74 -5.83
C TYR A 99 -27.92 -2.44 -5.43
N ASN A 100 -28.29 -2.76 -4.19
CA ASN A 100 -29.64 -2.52 -3.68
C ASN A 100 -29.76 -1.11 -3.07
N GLU A 101 -30.97 -0.53 -3.16
CA GLU A 101 -31.33 0.78 -2.60
C GLU A 101 -31.83 0.72 -1.15
N ASN A 102 -32.04 -0.48 -0.61
CA ASN A 102 -32.84 -0.67 0.62
C ASN A 102 -32.07 -1.18 1.84
N GLY A 103 -30.73 -1.30 1.79
CA GLY A 103 -29.93 -1.48 3.01
C GLY A 103 -30.25 -2.76 3.80
N GLU A 104 -30.80 -3.80 3.17
CA GLU A 104 -30.84 -5.12 3.79
C GLU A 104 -29.50 -5.82 3.56
N TYR A 105 -28.81 -6.02 4.67
CA TYR A 105 -27.48 -6.58 4.82
C TYR A 105 -27.42 -8.00 4.24
N ASP A 106 -26.68 -8.16 3.16
CA ASP A 106 -25.85 -9.35 3.04
C ASP A 106 -24.53 -8.96 3.69
N GLU A 107 -24.17 -9.59 4.82
CA GLU A 107 -22.94 -9.41 5.60
C GLU A 107 -21.69 -9.84 4.80
N SER A 108 -21.60 -9.40 3.56
CA SER A 108 -20.62 -9.88 2.57
C SER A 108 -19.18 -9.54 2.94
N ASP A 109 -18.99 -8.67 3.91
CA ASP A 109 -17.69 -8.40 4.49
C ASP A 109 -17.82 -8.17 5.99
N VAL A 110 -17.80 -9.27 6.73
CA VAL A 110 -17.79 -9.29 8.20
C VAL A 110 -16.66 -8.45 8.82
N ASN A 111 -15.67 -8.06 8.02
CA ASN A 111 -14.53 -7.26 8.44
C ASN A 111 -14.68 -5.78 8.07
N CYS A 112 -15.81 -5.35 7.51
CA CYS A 112 -16.09 -3.93 7.32
C CYS A 112 -16.41 -3.26 8.67
N GLN A 113 -15.98 -2.02 8.82
CA GLN A 113 -16.28 -1.24 10.03
C GLN A 113 -17.77 -0.86 10.05
N GLU A 114 -18.40 -0.96 11.23
CA GLU A 114 -19.81 -0.60 11.40
C GLU A 114 -20.07 0.85 10.98
N GLY A 115 -21.09 1.06 10.13
CA GLY A 115 -21.44 2.37 9.59
C GLY A 115 -20.60 2.86 8.40
N GLU A 116 -19.54 2.14 8.02
CA GLU A 116 -18.64 2.50 6.92
C GLU A 116 -19.01 1.78 5.60
N TYR A 117 -20.18 1.16 5.55
CA TYR A 117 -20.71 0.55 4.34
C TYR A 117 -21.59 1.56 3.61
N GLN A 118 -21.21 1.95 2.39
CA GLN A 118 -21.99 2.89 1.58
C GLN A 118 -22.12 2.35 0.17
N LYS A 119 -23.33 2.45 -0.40
CA LYS A 119 -23.60 2.11 -1.81
C LYS A 119 -23.02 0.73 -2.20
N GLY A 120 -23.20 -0.26 -1.34
CA GLY A 120 -22.79 -1.64 -1.63
C GLY A 120 -21.28 -1.95 -1.52
N HIS A 121 -20.45 -1.05 -1.00
CA HIS A 121 -19.04 -1.31 -0.76
C HIS A 121 -18.59 -0.80 0.61
N CYS A 122 -17.51 -1.39 1.11
CA CYS A 122 -16.89 -0.99 2.35
C CYS A 122 -15.94 0.21 2.12
N LEU A 123 -16.09 1.27 2.90
CA LEU A 123 -15.21 2.44 2.88
C LEU A 123 -14.02 2.30 3.83
N SER A 124 -14.21 1.60 4.95
CA SER A 124 -13.18 1.38 5.97
C SER A 124 -13.34 0.02 6.63
N CYS A 125 -12.21 -0.66 6.82
CA CYS A 125 -12.16 -1.99 7.41
C CYS A 125 -11.91 -1.94 8.92
N GLN A 126 -12.29 -3.01 9.61
CA GLN A 126 -11.92 -3.24 11.00
C GLN A 126 -10.40 -3.36 11.16
N ARG A 127 -9.93 -3.22 12.40
CA ARG A 127 -8.50 -3.38 12.74
C ARG A 127 -7.98 -4.75 12.26
N GLY A 128 -6.84 -4.73 11.59
CA GLY A 128 -6.20 -5.93 11.01
C GLY A 128 -6.60 -6.21 9.56
N PHE A 129 -7.49 -5.41 8.98
CA PHE A 129 -7.98 -5.56 7.62
C PHE A 129 -7.76 -4.27 6.81
N ALA A 130 -7.62 -4.42 5.50
CA ALA A 130 -7.55 -3.33 4.55
C ALA A 130 -8.29 -3.68 3.26
N LEU A 131 -8.80 -2.66 2.56
CA LEU A 131 -9.47 -2.85 1.27
C LEU A 131 -8.49 -3.43 0.25
N ASN A 132 -8.89 -4.49 -0.43
CA ASN A 132 -8.16 -5.06 -1.55
C ASN A 132 -8.52 -4.40 -2.88
N LEU A 133 -7.86 -4.84 -3.96
CA LEU A 133 -8.07 -4.32 -5.31
C LEU A 133 -9.26 -4.97 -6.05
N SER A 134 -10.12 -5.73 -5.35
CA SER A 134 -11.33 -6.28 -5.95
C SER A 134 -12.28 -5.14 -6.33
N ASN A 135 -13.17 -5.39 -7.29
CA ASN A 135 -14.26 -4.47 -7.57
C ASN A 135 -15.61 -5.20 -7.44
N PRO A 136 -16.41 -4.93 -6.39
CA PRO A 136 -16.17 -3.95 -5.33
C PRO A 136 -15.00 -4.32 -4.38
N PRO A 137 -14.33 -3.33 -3.76
CA PRO A 137 -13.27 -3.59 -2.78
C PRO A 137 -13.81 -4.35 -1.57
N VAL A 138 -13.06 -5.35 -1.10
CA VAL A 138 -13.37 -6.08 0.14
C VAL A 138 -12.18 -6.05 1.10
N CYS A 139 -12.47 -5.99 2.38
CA CYS A 139 -11.57 -6.06 3.51
C CYS A 139 -10.91 -7.43 3.57
N THR A 140 -9.61 -7.42 3.33
CA THR A 140 -8.75 -8.59 3.42
C THR A 140 -7.78 -8.39 4.56
N GLU A 141 -7.43 -9.47 5.24
CA GLU A 141 -6.42 -9.43 6.30
C GLU A 141 -5.11 -8.90 5.74
N CYS A 142 -4.53 -7.91 6.42
CA CYS A 142 -3.32 -7.23 5.96
C CYS A 142 -2.03 -7.78 6.58
N GLY A 143 -2.13 -8.76 7.49
CA GLY A 143 -0.99 -9.35 8.20
C GLY A 143 -0.42 -8.48 9.33
N CYS A 144 -1.16 -7.46 9.76
CA CYS A 144 -0.73 -6.49 10.79
C CYS A 144 -1.80 -6.40 11.89
N ARG A 145 -1.46 -5.78 13.04
CA ARG A 145 -2.46 -5.40 14.05
C ARG A 145 -3.31 -4.22 13.59
N GLU A 146 -2.68 -3.22 12.97
CA GLU A 146 -3.33 -2.13 12.25
C GLU A 146 -2.56 -1.85 10.95
N CYS A 147 -3.25 -1.50 9.88
CA CYS A 147 -2.66 -1.25 8.56
C CYS A 147 -3.36 -0.10 7.85
N ASN A 148 -2.59 0.57 6.98
CA ASN A 148 -3.13 1.60 6.09
C ASN A 148 -3.62 0.95 4.78
N LYS A 149 -2.89 -0.05 4.29
CA LYS A 149 -3.20 -0.86 3.11
C LYS A 149 -2.69 -2.28 3.32
N ILE A 150 -3.04 -3.18 2.40
CA ILE A 150 -2.48 -4.54 2.37
C ILE A 150 -0.94 -4.44 2.33
N ASN A 151 -0.27 -5.13 3.27
CA ASN A 151 1.18 -5.11 3.48
C ASN A 151 1.82 -3.77 3.91
N GLU A 152 1.02 -2.73 4.20
CA GLU A 152 1.50 -1.46 4.77
C GLU A 152 0.95 -1.30 6.19
N CYS A 153 1.71 -1.78 7.17
CA CYS A 153 1.34 -1.82 8.57
C CYS A 153 1.52 -0.48 9.29
N LYS A 154 0.46 -0.02 9.94
CA LYS A 154 0.52 1.06 10.92
C LYS A 154 1.03 0.54 12.27
N ILE A 155 0.62 -0.67 12.66
CA ILE A 155 1.04 -1.36 13.88
C ILE A 155 1.24 -2.85 13.56
N CYS A 156 2.48 -3.33 13.68
CA CYS A 156 2.82 -4.75 13.57
C CYS A 156 2.29 -5.64 14.72
N ILE A 157 2.26 -6.96 14.53
CA ILE A 157 1.77 -7.89 15.57
C ILE A 157 2.87 -8.14 16.63
N ASN A 158 4.08 -8.48 16.19
CA ASN A 158 5.23 -8.88 17.03
C ASN A 158 6.56 -8.21 16.63
N GLU A 159 6.53 -7.22 15.73
CA GLU A 159 7.71 -6.64 15.08
C GLU A 159 7.68 -5.10 15.15
N SER A 160 8.74 -4.43 14.69
CA SER A 160 8.75 -2.99 14.49
C SER A 160 8.42 -2.64 13.03
N ASN A 161 7.68 -1.56 12.78
CA ASN A 161 7.52 -1.03 11.43
C ASN A 161 8.68 -0.07 11.11
N ASN A 162 9.20 -0.11 9.87
CA ASN A 162 9.80 1.13 9.37
C ASN A 162 8.68 2.18 9.20
N ASN A 163 9.04 3.46 9.15
CA ASN A 163 8.10 4.55 8.86
C ASN A 163 7.41 4.45 7.47
N ILE A 164 7.60 3.35 6.74
CA ILE A 164 7.01 3.01 5.43
C ILE A 164 6.00 1.84 5.59
N GLY A 165 5.82 1.33 6.81
CA GLY A 165 4.81 0.31 7.14
C GLY A 165 5.25 -1.15 6.95
N ILE A 166 6.52 -1.41 6.71
CA ILE A 166 7.06 -2.78 6.61
C ILE A 166 7.48 -3.25 8.01
N CYS A 167 6.86 -4.32 8.47
CA CYS A 167 7.24 -5.00 9.71
C CYS A 167 8.55 -5.77 9.54
N THR A 168 9.48 -5.57 10.48
CA THR A 168 10.67 -6.41 10.62
C THR A 168 11.05 -6.55 12.09
N SER A 169 11.64 -7.68 12.47
CA SER A 169 12.32 -7.79 13.76
C SER A 169 13.56 -6.88 13.79
N ASP A 170 13.63 -5.99 14.79
CA ASP A 170 14.80 -5.16 15.07
C ASP A 170 15.30 -5.47 16.48
N CYS A 171 16.27 -6.37 16.58
CA CYS A 171 16.84 -6.81 17.85
C CYS A 171 17.66 -5.71 18.55
N ASN A 172 18.02 -4.64 17.84
CA ASN A 172 18.80 -3.52 18.37
C ASN A 172 17.89 -2.42 18.92
N CYS A 173 16.56 -2.56 18.86
CA CYS A 173 15.63 -1.61 19.44
C CYS A 173 15.42 -1.86 20.95
N ILE A 174 15.75 -0.87 21.78
CA ILE A 174 15.54 -0.92 23.23
C ILE A 174 14.10 -0.50 23.59
N SER A 175 13.56 0.50 22.90
CA SER A 175 12.20 0.99 23.16
C SER A 175 11.50 1.42 21.89
N SER A 176 10.18 1.20 21.86
CA SER A 176 9.33 1.49 20.70
C SER A 176 7.99 2.08 21.12
N THR A 177 7.41 2.92 20.28
CA THR A 177 6.03 3.40 20.40
C THR A 177 5.30 3.15 19.10
N ASN A 178 4.11 2.55 19.17
CA ASN A 178 3.35 2.11 17.98
C ASN A 178 4.20 1.27 17.00
N ASN A 179 5.11 0.47 17.54
CA ASN A 179 6.06 -0.36 16.81
C ASN A 179 7.09 0.40 15.96
N THR A 180 7.23 1.71 16.13
CA THR A 180 8.37 2.48 15.61
C THR A 180 9.45 2.55 16.69
N CYS A 181 10.71 2.25 16.34
CA CYS A 181 11.79 2.31 17.31
C CYS A 181 12.08 3.75 17.73
N LEU A 182 12.15 3.98 19.05
CA LEU A 182 12.45 5.27 19.67
C LEU A 182 13.84 5.32 20.30
N LYS A 183 14.46 4.16 20.56
CA LYS A 183 15.82 4.09 21.10
C LYS A 183 16.50 2.79 20.66
N CYS A 184 17.72 2.92 20.18
CA CYS A 184 18.57 1.80 19.79
C CYS A 184 19.59 1.45 20.88
N THR A 185 20.13 0.23 20.80
CA THR A 185 21.33 -0.19 21.51
C THR A 185 22.53 0.63 21.09
N ASP A 186 23.59 0.59 21.90
CA ASP A 186 24.85 1.23 21.55
C ASP A 186 25.35 0.74 20.18
N SER A 187 26.14 1.58 19.52
CA SER A 187 26.62 1.44 18.14
C SER A 187 25.53 1.45 17.07
N HIS A 188 24.31 1.87 17.41
CA HIS A 188 23.20 2.00 16.48
C HIS A 188 22.48 3.34 16.64
N HIS A 189 21.88 3.82 15.56
CA HIS A 189 21.08 5.05 15.50
C HIS A 189 19.76 4.81 14.78
N ILE A 190 18.80 5.71 15.01
CA ILE A 190 17.46 5.58 14.42
C ILE A 190 17.45 6.20 13.03
N THR A 191 17.19 5.36 12.03
CA THR A 191 16.96 5.77 10.65
C THR A 191 15.65 5.15 10.17
N LYS A 192 14.71 6.01 9.76
CA LYS A 192 13.38 5.62 9.26
C LYS A 192 12.61 4.66 10.20
N GLY A 193 12.76 4.83 11.51
CA GLY A 193 12.07 4.02 12.53
C GLY A 193 12.75 2.70 12.90
N LYS A 194 13.96 2.44 12.37
CA LYS A 194 14.79 1.26 12.64
C LYS A 194 16.16 1.65 13.17
N CYS A 195 16.81 0.71 13.83
CA CYS A 195 18.17 0.80 14.30
C CYS A 195 19.14 0.37 13.20
N GLU A 196 19.90 1.34 12.69
CA GLU A 196 20.98 1.12 11.75
C GLU A 196 22.32 1.30 12.46
N THR A 197 23.33 0.52 12.07
CA THR A 197 24.66 0.55 12.69
C THR A 197 25.35 1.88 12.42
N CYS A 198 26.06 2.40 13.42
CA CYS A 198 26.96 3.54 13.26
C CYS A 198 28.20 3.16 12.43
N ASP A 199 28.93 4.17 11.93
CA ASP A 199 30.23 3.95 11.29
C ASP A 199 31.24 3.27 12.24
N GLN A 200 32.28 2.66 11.67
CA GLN A 200 33.28 1.89 12.43
C GLN A 200 33.92 2.69 13.57
N ASN A 201 34.17 2.00 14.69
CA ASN A 201 34.81 2.52 15.90
C ASN A 201 33.99 3.61 16.62
N CYS A 202 32.69 3.73 16.28
CA CYS A 202 31.76 4.66 16.89
C CYS A 202 30.78 3.94 17.83
N VAL A 203 30.83 4.28 19.12
CA VAL A 203 29.91 3.76 20.16
C VAL A 203 28.54 4.43 20.08
N SER A 204 28.47 5.70 19.71
CA SER A 204 27.20 6.38 19.45
C SER A 204 27.35 7.42 18.37
N CYS A 205 26.44 7.42 17.41
CA CYS A 205 26.37 8.38 16.31
C CYS A 205 25.09 9.21 16.39
N SER A 206 25.03 10.28 15.60
CA SER A 206 23.85 11.13 15.47
C SER A 206 22.76 10.44 14.62
N SER A 207 21.80 11.21 14.08
CA SER A 207 20.87 10.73 13.06
C SER A 207 21.54 10.42 11.69
N ASP A 208 22.84 10.62 11.60
CA ASP A 208 23.71 10.37 10.46
C ASP A 208 24.82 9.42 10.93
N SER A 209 24.93 8.25 10.30
CA SER A 209 25.87 7.19 10.69
C SER A 209 27.33 7.66 10.62
N GLU A 210 27.63 8.61 9.73
CA GLU A 210 28.98 9.16 9.55
C GLU A 210 29.40 10.14 10.64
N LYS A 211 28.45 10.62 11.44
CA LYS A 211 28.69 11.62 12.49
C LYS A 211 28.66 10.96 13.84
N CYS A 212 29.84 10.58 14.31
CA CYS A 212 30.04 10.02 15.61
C CYS A 212 29.94 11.07 16.72
N LEU A 213 29.30 10.69 17.81
CA LEU A 213 29.20 11.47 19.05
C LEU A 213 30.15 10.91 20.12
N LYS A 214 30.41 9.59 20.10
CA LYS A 214 31.31 8.92 21.04
C LYS A 214 32.07 7.79 20.36
N CYS A 215 33.39 7.85 20.42
CA CYS A 215 34.26 6.81 19.88
C CYS A 215 34.54 5.69 20.87
N GLU A 216 34.88 4.51 20.33
CA GLU A 216 35.41 3.37 21.08
C GLU A 216 36.72 3.72 21.80
N ASP A 217 37.15 2.82 22.68
CA ASP A 217 38.44 2.95 23.36
C ASP A 217 39.59 2.92 22.35
N ASN A 218 40.61 3.75 22.55
CA ASN A 218 41.73 3.99 21.62
C ASN A 218 41.39 4.79 20.35
N PHE A 219 40.19 5.37 20.29
CA PHE A 219 39.81 6.35 19.27
C PHE A 219 39.42 7.68 19.90
N VAL A 220 39.67 8.76 19.17
CA VAL A 220 39.31 10.13 19.54
C VAL A 220 38.46 10.76 18.46
N LEU A 221 37.58 11.66 18.88
CA LEU A 221 36.66 12.35 18.00
C LEU A 221 37.36 13.52 17.29
N VAL A 222 37.45 13.46 15.97
CA VAL A 222 38.01 14.50 15.10
C VAL A 222 37.03 14.77 13.97
N ASN A 223 36.50 15.99 13.88
CA ASN A 223 35.50 16.39 12.87
C ASN A 223 34.34 15.39 12.75
N ASP A 224 33.77 15.02 13.91
CA ASP A 224 32.67 14.05 14.02
C ASP A 224 33.01 12.62 13.55
N LYS A 225 34.29 12.29 13.32
CA LYS A 225 34.75 10.93 12.97
C LYS A 225 35.71 10.40 14.02
N CYS A 226 35.73 9.08 14.18
CA CYS A 226 36.63 8.41 15.09
C CYS A 226 37.95 8.09 14.40
N VAL A 227 39.03 8.66 14.91
CA VAL A 227 40.39 8.47 14.40
C VAL A 227 41.23 7.83 15.50
N SER A 228 42.13 6.92 15.14
CA SER A 228 42.92 6.20 16.14
C SER A 228 43.92 7.14 16.83
N PHE A 229 44.23 6.88 18.11
CA PHE A 229 45.23 7.67 18.85
C PHE A 229 46.58 7.73 18.12
N LYS A 230 46.98 6.61 17.49
CA LYS A 230 48.27 6.48 16.81
C LYS A 230 48.36 7.35 15.57
N GLU A 231 47.27 7.48 14.80
CA GLU A 231 47.28 8.27 13.56
C GLU A 231 47.48 9.75 13.82
N ILE A 232 46.98 10.27 14.95
CA ILE A 232 47.09 11.69 15.28
C ILE A 232 48.07 12.00 16.42
N ASN A 233 48.83 10.99 16.87
CA ASN A 233 49.75 11.07 18.01
C ASN A 233 49.10 11.59 19.30
N CYS A 234 47.85 11.23 19.57
CA CYS A 234 47.18 11.68 20.79
C CYS A 234 47.80 11.02 22.03
N ILE A 235 48.24 11.83 22.99
CA ILE A 235 48.79 11.39 24.28
C ILE A 235 47.68 11.26 25.32
N THR A 236 46.81 12.27 25.42
CA THR A 236 45.75 12.34 26.44
C THR A 236 44.40 12.64 25.78
N LYS A 237 43.40 11.81 26.06
CA LYS A 237 42.00 12.02 25.65
C LYS A 237 41.23 12.67 26.78
N ASN A 238 40.40 13.63 26.43
CA ASN A 238 39.44 14.20 27.34
C ASN A 238 38.20 13.28 27.39
N ASP A 239 37.95 12.64 28.52
CA ASP A 239 36.87 11.65 28.68
C ASP A 239 35.46 12.24 28.52
N VAL A 240 35.31 13.55 28.76
CA VAL A 240 34.01 14.23 28.64
C VAL A 240 33.66 14.52 27.19
N SER A 241 34.61 15.05 26.42
CA SER A 241 34.38 15.43 25.02
C SER A 241 34.73 14.31 24.02
N GLY A 242 35.47 13.30 24.46
CA GLY A 242 36.02 12.25 23.59
C GLY A 242 37.10 12.74 22.63
N ARG A 243 37.52 14.01 22.73
CA ARG A 243 38.52 14.64 21.86
C ARG A 243 39.93 14.52 22.43
N CYS A 244 40.93 14.64 21.56
CA CYS A 244 42.31 14.71 22.00
C CYS A 244 42.60 16.04 22.70
N GLU A 245 43.24 15.98 23.87
CA GLU A 245 43.62 17.14 24.67
C GLU A 245 45.11 17.49 24.49
N MET A 246 45.96 16.47 24.30
CA MET A 246 47.41 16.64 24.09
C MET A 246 47.90 15.72 22.97
N CYS A 247 48.70 16.27 22.05
CA CYS A 247 49.37 15.57 20.95
C CYS A 247 50.89 15.60 21.11
#